data_AF-A0A2R3QJ10-F1
#
_entry.id   AF-A0A2R3QJ10-F1
#
_cell.length_a   1.000
_cell.length_b   1.000
_cell.length_c   1.000
_cell.angle_alpha   90.00
_cell.angle_beta   90.00
_cell.angle_gamma   90.00
#
_symmetry.space_group_name_H-M   'P 1'
#
loop_
_entity.id
_entity.type
_entity.pdbx_description
1 polymer ?
#
loop_
_entity_poly.entity_id
_entity_poly.type
_entity_poly.pdbx_seq_one_letter_code
_entity_poly.pdbx_strand_id
1 'polypeptide(L)'
;MYQRIFGIVLLLCCLGLAATAWGYHAPFSYEPVGPRAYPLLLLMLMGLGAIYLIAKPASATAEHDEPPLDRHVLSKVVGCVVILSIYAAVFELLGFIPASIIFAIAMARLYEGSWKVSVIAGVALGVGLYLLFDKALDVPLPLGILAALEN
;
A
#
# COMPACT_ATOMS: atom_id res chain seq x y z
N MET A 1 2.88 -17.94 -17.56
CA MET A 1 2.21 -18.92 -16.67
C MET A 1 2.43 -18.62 -15.19
N TYR A 2 3.65 -18.34 -14.73
CA TYR A 2 3.98 -18.03 -13.32
C TYR A 2 3.11 -16.93 -12.66
N GLN A 3 2.82 -15.84 -13.37
CA GLN A 3 1.97 -14.76 -12.84
C GLN A 3 0.57 -15.22 -12.43
N ARG A 4 -0.04 -16.14 -13.20
CA ARG A 4 -1.36 -16.68 -12.89
C ARG A 4 -1.31 -17.65 -11.71
N ILE A 5 -0.28 -18.48 -11.64
CA ILE A 5 -0.07 -19.39 -10.50
C ILE A 5 0.10 -18.56 -9.22
N PHE A 6 0.96 -17.53 -9.25
CA PHE A 6 1.14 -16.61 -8.13
C PHE A 6 -0.17 -15.92 -7.74
N GLY A 7 -0.92 -15.39 -8.71
CA GLY A 7 -2.22 -14.78 -8.46
C GLY A 7 -3.22 -15.73 -7.80
N ILE A 8 -3.33 -16.97 -8.29
CA ILE A 8 -4.24 -17.99 -7.72
C ILE A 8 -3.81 -18.35 -6.29
N VAL A 9 -2.52 -18.61 -6.06
CA VAL A 9 -1.99 -18.93 -4.73
C VAL A 9 -2.23 -17.77 -3.77
N LEU A 10 -1.93 -16.54 -4.19
CA LEU A 10 -2.16 -15.35 -3.39
C LEU A 10 -3.64 -15.18 -3.03
N LEU A 11 -4.55 -15.42 -3.98
CA LEU A 11 -5.99 -15.36 -3.75
C LEU A 11 -6.43 -16.39 -2.71
N LEU A 12 -5.95 -17.64 -2.83
CA LEU A 12 -6.25 -18.71 -1.87
C LEU A 12 -5.72 -18.36 -0.47
N CYS A 13 -4.51 -17.81 -0.38
CA CYS A 13 -3.96 -17.32 0.89
C CYS A 13 -4.83 -16.18 1.47
N CYS A 14 -5.27 -15.23 0.64
CA CYS A 14 -6.13 -14.14 1.10
C CYS A 14 -7.46 -14.65 1.63
N LEU A 15 -8.10 -15.62 0.96
CA LEU A 15 -9.36 -16.23 1.39
C LEU A 15 -9.19 -17.02 2.70
N GLY A 16 -8.11 -17.81 2.81
CA GLY A 16 -7.79 -18.55 4.03
C GLY A 16 -7.56 -17.62 5.23
N LEU A 17 -6.76 -16.57 5.04
CA LEU A 17 -6.50 -15.56 6.08
C LEU A 17 -7.75 -14.72 6.40
N ALA A 18 -8.62 -14.47 5.42
CA ALA A 18 -9.86 -13.75 5.68
C ALA A 18 -10.81 -14.59 6.54
N ALA A 19 -10.88 -15.91 6.29
CA ALA A 19 -11.66 -16.83 7.11
C ALA A 19 -11.15 -16.90 8.56
N THR A 20 -9.83 -16.90 8.78
CA THR A 20 -9.26 -16.86 10.13
C THR A 20 -9.47 -15.50 10.81
N ALA A 21 -9.27 -14.40 10.09
CA ALA A 21 -9.47 -13.04 10.58
C ALA A 21 -10.95 -12.77 10.95
N TRP A 22 -11.90 -13.43 10.28
CA TRP A 22 -13.33 -13.28 10.56
C TRP A 22 -13.72 -13.74 11.96
N GLY A 23 -13.07 -14.80 12.46
CA GLY A 23 -13.27 -15.32 13.80
C GLY A 23 -12.56 -14.52 14.90
N TYR A 24 -11.69 -13.58 14.53
CA TYR A 24 -10.84 -12.87 15.48
C TYR A 24 -11.62 -11.82 16.27
N HIS A 25 -11.87 -12.11 17.55
CA HIS A 25 -12.50 -11.20 18.50
C HIS A 25 -11.53 -10.97 19.66
N ALA A 26 -11.17 -9.70 19.89
CA ALA A 26 -10.43 -9.34 21.09
C ALA A 26 -11.38 -9.40 22.31
N PRO A 27 -10.98 -10.01 23.43
CA PRO A 27 -11.79 -10.09 24.65
C PRO A 27 -12.12 -8.71 25.25
N PHE A 28 -11.33 -7.68 24.91
CA PHE A 28 -11.61 -6.27 25.18
C PHE A 28 -11.22 -5.45 23.95
N SER A 29 -12.17 -4.74 23.35
CA SER A 29 -11.91 -3.82 22.24
C SER A 29 -12.39 -2.43 22.64
N TYR A 30 -11.44 -1.55 22.95
CA TYR A 30 -11.72 -0.14 23.25
C TYR A 30 -11.69 0.73 21.98
N GLU A 31 -11.36 0.15 20.84
CA GLU A 31 -11.31 0.82 19.55
C GLU A 31 -12.57 0.54 18.70
N PRO A 32 -13.10 1.55 18.00
CA PRO A 32 -14.41 1.54 17.36
C PRO A 32 -14.56 0.51 16.23
N VAL A 33 -13.48 0.19 15.52
CA VAL A 33 -13.50 -0.73 14.36
C VAL A 33 -13.17 -2.18 14.70
N GLY A 34 -12.70 -2.44 15.92
CA GLY A 34 -12.22 -3.75 16.35
C GLY A 34 -11.00 -4.26 15.58
N PRO A 35 -10.35 -5.33 16.08
CA PRO A 35 -9.06 -5.81 15.58
C PRO A 35 -9.12 -6.40 14.16
N ARG A 36 -10.33 -6.64 13.62
CA ARG A 36 -10.54 -7.33 12.34
C ARG A 36 -10.61 -6.41 11.13
N ALA A 37 -10.93 -5.12 11.31
CA ALA A 37 -11.23 -4.23 10.19
C ALA A 37 -9.99 -4.02 9.29
N TYR A 38 -8.84 -3.75 9.88
CA TYR A 38 -7.60 -3.51 9.14
C TYR A 38 -7.10 -4.75 8.38
N PRO A 39 -6.99 -5.95 9.01
CA PRO A 39 -6.64 -7.17 8.29
C PRO A 39 -7.60 -7.49 7.14
N LEU A 40 -8.91 -7.41 7.36
CA LEU A 40 -9.89 -7.73 6.32
C LEU A 40 -9.83 -6.74 5.15
N LEU A 41 -9.62 -5.45 5.41
CA LEU A 41 -9.45 -4.45 4.36
C LEU A 41 -8.22 -4.74 3.51
N LEU A 42 -7.07 -5.02 4.13
CA LEU A 42 -5.86 -5.39 3.41
C LEU A 42 -6.04 -6.65 2.56
N LEU A 43 -6.64 -7.70 3.14
CA LEU A 43 -6.89 -8.96 2.43
C LEU A 43 -7.86 -8.77 1.25
N MET A 44 -8.85 -7.89 1.39
CA MET A 44 -9.77 -7.54 0.32
C MET A 44 -9.05 -6.83 -0.83
N LEU A 45 -8.23 -5.80 -0.53
CA LEU A 45 -7.44 -5.10 -1.55
C LEU A 45 -6.43 -6.02 -2.24
N MET A 46 -5.73 -6.86 -1.48
CA MET A 46 -4.80 -7.85 -2.02
C MET A 46 -5.54 -8.88 -2.89
N GLY A 47 -6.72 -9.34 -2.46
CA GLY A 47 -7.58 -10.24 -3.22
C GLY A 47 -8.04 -9.64 -4.54
N LEU A 48 -8.46 -8.37 -4.55
CA LEU A 48 -8.80 -7.64 -5.78
C LEU A 48 -7.58 -7.52 -6.72
N GLY A 49 -6.40 -7.24 -6.17
CA GLY A 49 -5.14 -7.23 -6.93
C GLY A 49 -4.80 -8.59 -7.53
N ALA A 50 -5.03 -9.68 -6.78
CA ALA A 50 -4.83 -11.04 -7.25
C ALA A 50 -5.83 -11.40 -8.37
N ILE A 51 -7.11 -11.05 -8.23
CA ILE A 51 -8.13 -11.21 -9.28
C ILE A 51 -7.71 -10.45 -10.55
N TYR A 52 -7.26 -9.20 -10.40
CA TYR A 52 -6.77 -8.40 -11.51
C TYR A 52 -5.58 -9.07 -12.22
N LEU A 53 -4.62 -9.62 -11.46
CA LEU A 53 -3.46 -10.32 -12.02
C LEU A 53 -3.86 -11.59 -12.79
N ILE A 54 -4.86 -12.33 -12.31
CA ILE A 54 -5.39 -13.53 -12.96
C ILE A 54 -6.14 -13.16 -14.25
N ALA A 55 -6.97 -12.11 -14.19
CA ALA A 55 -7.82 -11.65 -15.29
C ALA A 55 -7.03 -10.95 -16.39
N LYS A 56 -5.89 -10.31 -16.06
CA LYS A 56 -5.04 -9.65 -17.05
C LYS A 56 -4.57 -10.70 -18.08
N PRO A 57 -4.87 -10.52 -19.38
CA PRO A 57 -4.37 -11.42 -20.41
C PRO A 57 -2.85 -11.39 -20.34
N ALA A 58 -2.24 -12.57 -20.28
CA ALA A 58 -0.79 -12.69 -20.35
C ALA A 58 -0.38 -12.07 -21.68
N SER A 59 0.17 -10.86 -21.64
CA SER A 59 0.74 -10.25 -22.82
C SER A 59 1.85 -11.17 -23.30
N ALA A 60 1.69 -11.76 -24.48
CA ALA A 60 2.67 -12.65 -25.11
C ALA A 60 4.03 -11.97 -25.37
N THR A 61 4.17 -10.68 -25.03
CA THR A 61 5.42 -9.92 -25.04
C THR A 61 6.24 -10.03 -23.75
N ALA A 62 5.76 -10.74 -22.71
CA ALA A 62 6.53 -11.05 -21.51
C ALA A 62 7.07 -12.49 -21.54
N GLU A 63 7.30 -13.03 -22.74
CA GLU A 63 8.11 -14.24 -22.88
C GLU A 63 9.59 -13.86 -22.75
N HIS A 64 10.20 -14.34 -21.66
CA HIS A 64 11.60 -14.76 -21.58
C HIS A 64 12.75 -13.79 -21.26
N ASP A 65 12.53 -12.52 -20.97
CA ASP A 65 13.58 -11.69 -20.34
C ASP A 65 13.10 -11.23 -18.97
N GLU A 66 13.28 -12.06 -17.93
CA GLU A 66 13.55 -11.44 -16.63
C GLU A 66 14.86 -10.69 -16.83
N PRO A 67 14.86 -9.34 -16.80
CA PRO A 67 16.10 -8.62 -16.98
C PRO A 67 17.08 -9.16 -15.93
N PRO A 68 18.31 -9.54 -16.32
CA PRO A 68 19.31 -9.97 -15.35
C PRO A 68 19.38 -8.93 -14.25
N LEU A 69 19.78 -9.33 -13.04
CA LEU A 69 20.01 -8.41 -11.91
C LEU A 69 21.05 -7.36 -12.31
N ASP A 70 20.56 -6.34 -13.00
CA ASP A 70 21.34 -5.29 -13.62
C ASP A 70 21.51 -4.19 -12.59
N ARG A 71 22.57 -3.42 -12.76
CA ARG A 71 22.90 -2.31 -11.88
C ARG A 71 21.74 -1.31 -11.78
N HIS A 72 20.92 -1.21 -12.82
CA HIS A 72 19.71 -0.41 -12.85
C HIS A 72 18.60 -0.94 -11.92
N VAL A 73 18.34 -2.25 -11.91
CA VAL A 73 17.36 -2.88 -11.01
C VAL A 73 17.82 -2.74 -9.56
N LEU A 74 19.11 -3.00 -9.29
CA LEU A 74 19.69 -2.83 -7.96
C LEU A 74 19.57 -1.39 -7.46
N SER A 75 19.80 -0.40 -8.33
CA SER A 75 19.62 1.03 -8.00
C SER A 75 18.17 1.34 -7.60
N LYS A 76 17.19 0.79 -8.32
CA LYS A 76 15.77 0.95 -7.95
C LYS A 76 15.44 0.29 -6.62
N VAL A 77 15.95 -0.92 -6.37
CA VAL A 77 15.75 -1.61 -5.08
C VAL A 77 16.35 -0.80 -3.93
N VAL A 78 17.59 -0.35 -4.05
CA VAL A 78 18.25 0.50 -3.03
C VAL A 78 17.48 1.81 -2.85
N GLY A 79 17.07 2.46 -3.94
CA GLY A 79 16.24 3.66 -3.89
C GLY A 79 14.92 3.45 -3.16
N CYS A 80 14.25 2.32 -3.37
CA CYS A 80 13.02 1.95 -2.68
C CYS A 80 13.26 1.83 -1.16
N VAL A 81 14.32 1.11 -0.76
CA VAL A 81 14.68 0.95 0.66
C VAL A 81 15.00 2.30 1.31
N VAL A 82 15.74 3.16 0.61
CA VAL A 82 16.06 4.52 1.10
C VAL A 82 14.79 5.36 1.27
N ILE A 83 13.90 5.38 0.27
CA ILE A 83 12.64 6.13 0.34
C ILE A 83 11.77 5.62 1.49
N LEU A 84 11.66 4.30 1.68
CA LEU A 84 10.93 3.70 2.80
C LEU A 84 11.54 4.09 4.16
N SER A 85 12.88 4.12 4.23
CA SER A 85 13.60 4.49 5.46
C SER A 85 13.38 5.96 5.82
N ILE A 86 13.44 6.85 4.82
CA ILE A 86 13.14 8.28 5.00
C ILE A 86 11.68 8.47 5.41
N TYR A 87 10.75 7.78 4.74
CA TYR A 87 9.34 7.85 5.10
C TYR A 87 9.12 7.44 6.56
N ALA A 88 9.66 6.30 7.00
CA ALA A 88 9.55 5.85 8.38
C ALA A 88 10.14 6.86 9.38
N ALA A 89 11.29 7.48 9.06
CA ALA A 89 11.93 8.44 9.96
C ALA A 89 11.17 9.76 10.10
N VAL A 90 10.49 10.22 9.04
CA VAL A 90 9.81 11.52 9.03
C VAL A 90 8.29 11.39 9.25
N PHE A 91 7.73 10.18 9.24
CA PHE A 91 6.30 9.92 9.34
C PHE A 91 5.64 10.57 10.56
N GLU A 92 6.22 10.40 11.75
CA GLU A 92 5.71 11.02 12.98
C GLU A 92 5.85 12.54 12.97
N LEU A 93 6.96 13.05 12.42
CA LEU A 93 7.28 14.47 12.44
C LEU A 93 6.39 15.27 11.48
N LEU A 94 6.28 14.81 10.23
CA LEU A 94 5.48 15.47 9.18
C LEU A 94 3.98 15.21 9.37
N GLY A 95 3.61 14.05 9.90
CA GLY A 95 2.23 13.59 9.94
C GLY A 95 1.81 12.85 8.67
N PHE A 96 0.67 12.17 8.75
CA PHE A 96 0.22 11.17 7.78
C PHE A 96 0.06 11.73 6.37
N ILE A 97 -0.67 12.84 6.21
CA ILE A 97 -1.00 13.40 4.89
C ILE A 97 0.26 13.82 4.12
N PRO A 98 1.10 14.75 4.60
CA PRO A 98 2.26 15.20 3.84
C PRO A 98 3.30 14.10 3.67
N ALA A 99 3.52 13.26 4.69
CA ALA A 99 4.46 12.14 4.57
C ALA A 99 4.00 11.14 3.49
N SER A 100 2.71 10.77 3.48
CA SER A 100 2.17 9.82 2.51
C SER A 100 2.17 10.36 1.08
N ILE A 101 1.85 11.65 0.89
CA ILE A 101 1.88 12.29 -0.44
C ILE A 101 3.31 12.30 -0.99
N ILE A 102 4.29 12.75 -0.18
CA ILE A 102 5.70 12.79 -0.59
C ILE A 102 6.20 11.38 -0.91
N PHE A 103 5.89 10.41 -0.05
CA PHE A 103 6.23 9.02 -0.25
C PHE A 103 5.64 8.47 -1.56
N ALA A 104 4.35 8.68 -1.80
CA ALA A 104 3.67 8.19 -3.00
C ALA A 104 4.25 8.81 -4.28
N ILE A 105 4.56 10.11 -4.26
CA ILE A 105 5.22 10.79 -5.39
C ILE A 105 6.63 10.23 -5.60
N ALA A 106 7.42 10.11 -4.54
CA ALA A 106 8.80 9.59 -4.61
C ALA A 106 8.82 8.16 -5.18
N MET A 107 7.91 7.31 -4.71
CA MET A 107 7.78 5.94 -5.19
C MET A 107 7.34 5.88 -6.65
N ALA A 108 6.34 6.68 -7.04
CA ALA A 108 5.91 6.77 -8.43
C ALA A 108 7.05 7.25 -9.35
N ARG A 109 7.89 8.17 -8.87
CA ARG A 109 9.08 8.66 -9.61
C ARG A 109 10.19 7.63 -9.71
N LEU A 110 10.41 6.81 -8.69
CA LEU A 110 11.38 5.72 -8.70
C LEU A 110 11.10 4.71 -9.82
N TYR A 111 9.81 4.48 -10.10
CA TYR A 111 9.35 3.59 -11.18
C TYR A 111 8.96 4.35 -12.46
N GLU A 112 9.57 5.52 -12.70
CA GLU A 112 9.46 6.29 -13.95
C GLU A 112 8.04 6.81 -14.27
N GLY A 113 7.18 6.96 -13.26
CA GLY A 113 5.88 7.60 -13.41
C GLY A 113 6.00 9.06 -13.87
N SER A 114 5.06 9.50 -14.72
CA SER A 114 4.95 10.90 -15.14
C SER A 114 4.74 11.82 -13.93
N TRP A 115 5.40 12.99 -13.92
CA TRP A 115 5.30 13.94 -12.80
C TRP A 115 3.86 14.34 -12.49
N LYS A 116 3.07 14.64 -13.55
CA LYS A 116 1.65 15.02 -13.40
C LYS A 116 0.83 13.91 -12.76
N VAL A 117 0.99 12.68 -13.26
CA VAL A 117 0.27 11.51 -12.74
C VAL A 117 0.71 11.18 -11.32
N SER A 118 2.02 11.29 -11.03
CA SER A 118 2.58 11.00 -9.71
C SER A 118 2.04 11.95 -8.64
N VAL A 119 1.97 13.25 -8.94
CA VAL A 119 1.42 14.25 -8.02
C VAL A 119 -0.07 14.02 -7.80
N ILE A 120 -0.85 13.83 -8.87
CA ILE A 120 -2.30 13.59 -8.77
C ILE A 120 -2.57 12.31 -7.97
N ALA A 121 -1.90 11.20 -8.31
CA ALA A 121 -2.05 9.93 -7.62
C ALA A 121 -1.60 10.02 -6.17
N GLY A 122 -0.48 10.70 -5.88
CA GLY A 122 0.02 10.89 -4.52
C GLY A 122 -0.94 11.68 -3.64
N VAL A 123 -1.48 12.80 -4.15
CA VAL A 123 -2.50 13.59 -3.45
C VAL A 123 -3.78 12.78 -3.25
N ALA A 124 -4.26 12.13 -4.31
CA ALA A 124 -5.49 11.32 -4.24
C ALA A 124 -5.35 10.17 -3.24
N LEU A 125 -4.22 9.46 -3.23
CA LEU A 125 -3.95 8.38 -2.28
C LEU A 125 -3.75 8.91 -0.86
N GLY A 126 -2.98 9.98 -0.66
CA GLY A 126 -2.73 10.54 0.67
C GLY A 126 -4.02 11.04 1.33
N VAL A 127 -4.82 11.83 0.60
CA VAL A 127 -6.11 12.34 1.11
C VAL A 127 -7.15 11.23 1.21
N GLY A 128 -7.24 10.36 0.20
CA GLY A 128 -8.20 9.25 0.21
C GLY A 128 -7.97 8.27 1.35
N LEU A 129 -6.71 7.90 1.61
CA LEU A 129 -6.36 7.05 2.75
C LEU A 129 -6.57 7.77 4.08
N TYR A 130 -6.29 9.07 4.15
CA TYR A 130 -6.59 9.85 5.36
C TYR A 130 -8.09 9.81 5.67
N LEU A 131 -8.96 10.07 4.69
CA LEU A 131 -10.40 10.00 4.90
C LEU A 131 -10.87 8.59 5.27
N LEU A 132 -10.29 7.55 4.65
CA LEU A 132 -10.61 6.17 4.96
C LEU A 132 -10.24 5.82 6.42
N PHE A 133 -9.05 6.19 6.87
CA PHE A 133 -8.56 5.84 8.20
C PHE A 133 -9.13 6.74 9.29
N ASP A 134 -9.15 8.06 9.08
CA ASP A 134 -9.67 9.04 10.04
C ASP A 134 -11.20 8.99 10.13
N LYS A 135 -11.92 9.05 9.00
CA LYS A 135 -13.40 9.18 9.01
C LYS A 135 -14.14 7.85 8.96
N ALA A 136 -13.67 6.88 8.18
CA ALA A 136 -14.39 5.61 8.05
C ALA A 136 -13.96 4.58 9.11
N LEU A 137 -12.69 4.60 9.51
CA LEU A 137 -12.15 3.63 10.46
C LEU A 137 -11.83 4.21 11.85
N ASP A 138 -11.96 5.53 12.03
CA ASP A 138 -11.74 6.23 13.31
C ASP A 138 -10.41 5.85 13.98
N VAL A 139 -9.38 5.70 13.14
CA VAL A 139 -8.01 5.36 13.55
C VAL A 139 -7.24 6.65 13.81
N PRO A 140 -6.65 6.84 15.00
CA PRO A 140 -5.86 8.02 15.29
C PRO A 140 -4.59 8.02 14.42
N LEU A 141 -4.53 8.96 13.48
CA LEU A 141 -3.36 9.17 12.62
C LEU A 141 -2.48 10.30 13.16
N PRO A 142 -1.15 10.20 13.02
CA PRO A 142 -0.27 11.30 13.41
C PRO A 142 -0.54 12.51 12.53
N LEU A 143 -1.00 13.61 13.13
CA LEU A 143 -1.18 14.88 12.42
C LEU A 143 0.16 15.60 12.21
N GLY A 144 1.17 15.31 13.05
CA GLY A 144 2.51 15.89 12.94
C GLY A 144 2.46 17.42 12.97
N ILE A 145 3.01 18.07 11.94
CA ILE A 145 3.01 19.54 11.78
C ILE A 145 1.59 20.10 11.68
N LEU A 146 0.61 19.33 11.19
CA LEU A 146 -0.78 19.79 11.09
C LEU A 146 -1.46 19.92 12.46
N ALA A 147 -0.96 19.23 13.49
CA ALA A 147 -1.45 19.41 14.86
C ALA A 147 -1.21 20.85 15.37
N ALA A 148 -0.19 21.54 14.85
CA ALA A 148 0.08 22.92 15.20
C ALA A 148 -0.91 23.93 14.58
N LEU A 149 -1.73 23.51 13.60
CA LEU A 149 -2.75 24.34 12.95
C LEU A 149 -4.16 24.16 13.55
N GLU A 150 -4.34 23.15 14.39
CA GLU A 150 -5.62 22.84 15.05
C GLU A 150 -5.75 23.51 16.44
N ASN A 151 -4.70 24.21 16.89
CA ASN A 151 -4.59 24.90 18.18
C ASN A 151 -4.55 26.43 17.99
#